data_AF-A0AAV2BYK4-F1
#
_entry.id   AF-A0AAV2BYK4-F1
#
_cell.length_a   1.000
_cell.length_b   1.000
_cell.length_c   1.000
_cell.angle_alpha   90.00
_cell.angle_beta   90.00
_cell.angle_gamma   90.00
#
_symmetry.space_group_name_H-M   'P 1'
#
loop_
_entity.id
_entity.type
_entity.pdbx_description
1 polymer ?
#
loop_
_entity_poly.entity_id
_entity_poly.type
_entity_poly.pdbx_seq_one_letter_code
_entity_poly.pdbx_strand_id
1 'polypeptide(L)'
;MYVRLEEEHLQPHPYETNCTDYDALWRKNNKTGPRSQEMCKAMCFLSYSRACYDCEIPEVTLYRPENLCSDQVQWASCKDENATERRDACKRNCKPACLKLKYHFSTVKIDRKESSGLYHNSCLCERH
;
A
#
# COMPACT_ATOMS: atom_id res chain seq x y z
N MET A 1 -1.31 19.50 -15.93
CA MET A 1 -1.77 18.72 -14.77
C MET A 1 -1.88 19.69 -13.62
N TYR A 2 -3.06 19.81 -13.01
CA TYR A 2 -3.27 20.63 -11.81
C TYR A 2 -3.49 19.69 -10.63
N VAL A 3 -2.85 19.98 -9.49
CA VAL A 3 -2.93 19.19 -8.26
C VAL A 3 -3.25 20.12 -7.10
N ARG A 4 -4.23 19.74 -6.28
CA ARG A 4 -4.62 20.41 -5.04
C ARG A 4 -4.45 19.42 -3.88
N LEU A 5 -3.68 19.82 -2.88
CA LEU A 5 -3.54 19.08 -1.62
C LEU A 5 -4.63 19.52 -0.64
N GLU A 6 -5.22 18.53 0.02
CA GLU A 6 -6.14 18.70 1.14
C GLU A 6 -5.64 17.84 2.29
N GLU A 7 -5.58 18.40 3.49
CA GLU A 7 -5.20 17.68 4.70
C GLU A 7 -6.41 17.43 5.57
N GLU A 8 -6.59 16.19 6.00
CA GLU A 8 -7.60 15.78 6.97
C GLU A 8 -6.88 15.34 8.25
N HIS A 9 -7.19 16.03 9.35
CA HIS A 9 -6.64 15.75 10.67
C HIS A 9 -7.76 15.24 11.56
N LEU A 10 -7.62 14.02 12.09
CA LEU A 10 -8.51 13.54 13.14
C LEU A 10 -8.19 14.31 14.41
N GLN A 11 -9.22 14.89 15.03
CA GLN A 11 -9.05 15.85 16.11
C GLN A 11 -8.32 15.24 17.32
N PRO A 12 -7.34 15.96 17.91
CA PRO A 12 -6.75 15.56 19.18
C PRO A 12 -7.76 15.72 20.34
N HIS A 13 -7.38 15.29 21.54
CA HIS A 13 -8.19 15.40 22.77
C HIS A 13 -8.90 16.77 22.89
N PRO A 14 -10.19 16.83 23.33
CA PRO A 14 -10.96 15.83 24.06
C PRO A 14 -11.71 14.82 23.20
N TYR A 15 -11.53 14.85 21.89
CA TYR A 15 -12.16 13.89 21.00
C TYR A 15 -11.45 12.54 21.12
N GLU A 16 -12.20 11.47 21.44
CA GLU A 16 -11.70 10.10 21.35
C GLU A 16 -11.46 9.73 19.89
N THR A 17 -10.32 10.16 19.33
CA THR A 17 -9.89 9.69 18.03
C THR A 17 -9.06 8.44 18.25
N ASN A 18 -9.67 7.28 17.99
CA ASN A 18 -8.98 5.99 17.96
C ASN A 18 -8.14 5.87 16.68
N CYS A 19 -7.24 6.83 16.44
CA CYS A 19 -6.36 6.91 15.29
C CYS A 19 -4.93 6.49 15.66
N THR A 20 -4.11 6.22 14.63
CA THR A 20 -2.68 5.94 14.76
C THR A 20 -1.89 6.98 13.98
N ASP A 21 -0.91 7.59 14.64
CA ASP A 21 0.14 8.34 13.95
C ASP A 21 1.19 7.34 13.43
N TYR A 22 0.97 6.86 12.20
CA TYR A 22 1.83 5.88 11.56
C TYR A 22 3.24 6.42 11.29
N ASP A 23 3.39 7.72 11.02
CA ASP A 23 4.70 8.30 10.71
C ASP A 23 5.55 8.44 11.97
N ALA A 24 4.95 8.88 13.09
CA ALA A 24 5.62 8.88 14.39
C ALA A 24 5.97 7.45 14.86
N LEU A 25 5.05 6.50 14.71
CA LEU A 25 5.29 5.09 15.07
C LEU A 25 6.43 4.48 14.22
N TRP A 26 6.43 4.72 12.92
CA TRP A 26 7.47 4.26 12.00
C TRP A 26 8.84 4.84 12.37
N ARG A 27 8.91 6.15 12.66
CA ARG A 27 10.14 6.80 13.16
C ARG A 27 10.62 6.20 14.48
N LYS A 28 9.72 5.98 15.44
CA LYS A 28 10.02 5.37 16.75
C LYS A 28 10.52 3.94 16.61
N ASN A 29 10.02 3.19 15.63
CA ASN A 29 10.40 1.80 15.38
C ASN A 29 11.59 1.67 14.41
N ASN A 30 12.53 2.61 14.42
CA ASN A 30 13.71 2.59 13.52
C ASN A 30 13.36 2.41 12.04
N LYS A 31 12.30 3.08 11.57
CA LYS A 31 11.80 3.01 10.19
C LYS A 31 11.36 1.60 9.78
N THR A 32 10.85 0.82 10.72
CA THR A 32 10.25 -0.50 10.47
C THR A 32 8.75 -0.49 10.70
N GLY A 33 8.04 -1.38 10.01
CA GLY A 33 6.57 -1.47 10.07
C GLY A 33 5.83 -0.52 9.12
N PRO A 34 4.50 -0.43 9.24
CA PRO A 34 3.67 0.34 8.32
C PRO A 34 3.80 1.84 8.56
N ARG A 35 4.04 2.60 7.48
CA ARG A 35 4.08 4.07 7.49
C ARG A 35 2.72 4.71 7.13
N SER A 36 1.71 3.90 6.82
CA SER A 36 0.35 4.35 6.56
C SER A 36 -0.67 3.28 6.94
N GLN A 37 -1.94 3.66 7.00
CA GLN A 37 -3.05 2.72 7.22
C GLN A 37 -3.13 1.69 6.08
N GLU A 38 -2.93 2.13 4.83
CA GLU A 38 -2.95 1.27 3.65
C GLU A 38 -1.82 0.24 3.72
N MET A 39 -0.62 0.65 4.14
CA MET A 39 0.51 -0.26 4.33
C MET A 39 0.22 -1.27 5.45
N CYS A 40 -0.44 -0.87 6.53
CA CYS A 40 -0.86 -1.80 7.59
C CYS A 40 -1.78 -2.89 7.03
N LYS A 41 -2.79 -2.51 6.24
CA LYS A 41 -3.73 -3.45 5.62
C LYS A 41 -3.04 -4.40 4.64
N ALA A 42 -2.11 -3.89 3.83
CA ALA A 42 -1.33 -4.70 2.91
C ALA A 42 -0.44 -5.70 3.65
N MET A 43 0.19 -5.32 4.77
CA MET A 43 0.96 -6.25 5.60
C MET A 43 0.11 -7.38 6.20
N CYS A 44 -1.16 -7.14 6.52
CA CYS A 44 -2.09 -8.21 6.89
C CYS A 44 -2.30 -9.21 5.73
N PHE A 45 -2.36 -8.73 4.49
CA PHE A 45 -2.45 -9.59 3.31
C PHE A 45 -1.15 -10.35 3.02
N LEU A 46 0.02 -9.74 3.24
CA LEU A 46 1.30 -10.45 3.15
C LEU A 46 1.38 -11.60 4.18
N SER A 47 0.89 -11.37 5.40
CA SER A 47 0.82 -12.42 6.42
C SER A 47 -0.12 -13.55 6.02
N TYR A 48 -1.26 -13.22 5.41
CA TYR A 48 -2.21 -14.18 4.85
C TYR A 48 -1.60 -15.01 3.72
N SER A 49 -0.96 -14.37 2.73
CA SER A 49 -0.36 -15.07 1.59
C SER A 49 0.74 -16.03 2.02
N ARG A 50 1.61 -15.62 2.96
CA ARG A 50 2.60 -16.51 3.57
C ARG A 50 1.94 -17.72 4.24
N ALA A 51 0.86 -17.53 5.00
CA ALA A 51 0.16 -18.63 5.67
C ALA A 51 -0.52 -19.60 4.68
N CYS A 52 -1.09 -19.09 3.59
CA CYS A 52 -1.83 -19.91 2.62
C CYS A 52 -0.93 -20.60 1.59
N TYR A 53 0.09 -19.89 1.11
CA TYR A 53 0.85 -20.25 -0.08
C TYR A 53 2.35 -20.38 0.15
N ASP A 54 2.83 -20.07 1.36
CA ASP A 54 4.26 -20.08 1.72
C ASP A 54 5.10 -19.10 0.87
N CYS A 55 4.45 -18.06 0.35
CA CYS A 55 5.04 -17.00 -0.46
C CYS A 55 4.25 -15.69 -0.33
N GLU A 56 4.80 -14.59 -0.84
CA GLU A 56 4.24 -13.25 -0.78
C GLU A 56 3.65 -12.83 -2.12
N ILE A 57 2.38 -12.41 -2.09
CA ILE A 57 1.72 -11.77 -3.23
C ILE A 57 1.89 -10.25 -3.06
N PRO A 58 2.51 -9.55 -4.02
CA PRO A 58 2.84 -8.15 -3.84
C PRO A 58 1.60 -7.25 -4.01
N GLU A 59 0.96 -6.85 -2.89
CA GLU A 59 0.05 -5.69 -2.87
C GLU A 59 0.79 -4.37 -2.60
N VAL A 60 2.03 -4.43 -2.10
CA VAL A 60 2.90 -3.30 -1.77
C VAL A 60 4.34 -3.61 -2.15
N THR A 61 5.20 -2.59 -2.12
CA THR A 61 6.64 -2.77 -2.30
C THR A 61 7.17 -3.76 -1.26
N LEU A 62 7.65 -4.91 -1.72
CA LEU A 62 8.23 -5.92 -0.86
C LEU A 62 9.67 -5.57 -0.53
N TYR A 63 10.04 -5.78 0.73
CA TYR A 63 11.40 -5.58 1.19
C TYR A 63 12.33 -6.73 0.78
N ARG A 64 11.76 -7.91 0.53
CA ARG A 64 12.46 -9.15 0.15
C ARG A 64 11.80 -9.75 -1.09
N PRO A 65 12.30 -9.42 -2.29
CA PRO A 65 11.73 -9.93 -3.53
C PRO A 65 11.86 -11.45 -3.67
N GLU A 66 12.76 -12.10 -2.91
CA GLU A 66 12.94 -13.55 -2.91
C GLU A 66 11.71 -14.31 -2.39
N ASN A 67 10.86 -13.63 -1.61
CA ASN A 67 9.65 -14.23 -1.05
C ASN A 67 8.47 -14.19 -2.04
N LEU A 68 8.62 -13.58 -3.22
CA LEU A 68 7.53 -13.46 -4.18
C LEU A 68 6.98 -14.82 -4.61
N CYS A 69 5.66 -14.92 -4.68
CA CYS A 69 5.00 -16.06 -5.31
C CYS A 69 5.40 -16.14 -6.79
N SER A 70 5.78 -17.33 -7.25
CA SER A 70 5.95 -17.64 -8.67
C SER A 70 4.59 -17.66 -9.38
N ASP A 71 4.57 -17.38 -10.68
CA ASP A 71 3.36 -17.47 -11.52
C ASP A 71 2.76 -18.89 -11.54
N GLN A 72 3.52 -19.90 -11.11
CA GLN A 72 3.10 -21.29 -11.02
C GLN A 72 2.44 -21.68 -9.70
N VAL A 73 2.23 -20.74 -8.77
CA VAL A 73 1.55 -21.04 -7.51
C VAL A 73 0.15 -21.55 -7.81
N GLN A 74 -0.12 -22.78 -7.38
CA GLN A 74 -1.48 -23.29 -7.37
C GLN A 74 -2.26 -22.47 -6.35
N TRP A 75 -3.13 -21.60 -6.85
CA TRP A 75 -4.17 -20.89 -6.09
C TRP A 75 -5.25 -21.86 -5.58
N ALA A 76 -4.84 -23.04 -5.12
CA ALA A 76 -5.69 -23.98 -4.42
C ALA A 76 -6.21 -23.32 -3.13
N SER A 77 -7.23 -23.93 -2.52
CA SER A 77 -7.73 -23.52 -1.21
C SER A 77 -6.58 -23.24 -0.25
N CYS A 78 -6.66 -22.11 0.46
CA CYS A 78 -5.69 -21.76 1.48
C CYS A 78 -5.47 -22.94 2.43
N LYS A 79 -4.20 -23.32 2.64
CA LYS A 79 -3.84 -24.44 3.52
C LYS A 79 -4.24 -24.21 4.99
N ASP A 80 -4.33 -22.94 5.39
CA ASP A 80 -4.64 -22.53 6.75
C ASP A 80 -6.06 -21.95 6.81
N GLU A 81 -6.99 -22.76 7.29
CA GLU A 81 -8.42 -22.42 7.36
C GLU A 81 -8.69 -21.14 8.19
N ASN A 82 -7.81 -20.82 9.14
CA ASN A 82 -7.92 -19.65 10.01
C ASN A 82 -7.19 -18.41 9.46
N ALA A 83 -6.48 -18.52 8.33
CA ALA A 83 -5.74 -17.39 7.76
C ALA A 83 -6.67 -16.22 7.41
N THR A 84 -7.87 -16.51 6.91
CA THR A 84 -8.88 -15.50 6.56
C THR A 84 -9.31 -14.69 7.78
N GLU A 85 -9.69 -15.35 8.88
CA GLU A 85 -10.11 -14.64 10.10
C GLU A 85 -8.95 -13.85 10.72
N ARG A 86 -7.72 -14.39 10.72
CA ARG A 86 -6.54 -13.67 11.21
C ARG A 86 -6.25 -12.43 10.37
N ARG A 87 -6.37 -12.53 9.04
CA ARG A 87 -6.24 -11.38 8.14
C ARG A 87 -7.27 -10.31 8.46
N ASP A 88 -8.52 -10.70 8.69
CA ASP A 88 -9.62 -9.76 8.92
C ASP A 88 -9.56 -9.14 10.32
N ALA A 89 -9.14 -9.89 11.34
CA ALA A 89 -8.77 -9.36 12.65
C ALA A 89 -7.60 -8.36 12.56
N CYS A 90 -6.56 -8.69 11.79
CA CYS A 90 -5.43 -7.79 11.55
C CYS A 90 -5.89 -6.48 10.88
N LYS A 91 -6.73 -6.57 9.83
CA LYS A 91 -7.28 -5.39 9.15
C LYS A 91 -8.11 -4.51 10.06
N ARG A 92 -8.91 -5.10 10.97
CA ARG A 92 -9.68 -4.36 12.00
C ARG A 92 -8.77 -3.61 12.97
N ASN A 93 -7.56 -4.12 13.24
CA ASN A 93 -6.58 -3.45 14.09
C ASN A 93 -5.82 -2.32 13.39
N CYS A 94 -5.92 -2.18 12.06
CA CYS A 94 -5.36 -1.05 11.31
C CYS A 94 -6.22 0.21 11.49
N LYS A 95 -6.02 0.90 12.61
CA LYS A 95 -6.71 2.14 12.97
C LYS A 95 -6.58 3.22 11.88
N PRO A 96 -7.57 4.13 11.76
CA PRO A 96 -7.46 5.31 10.89
C PRO A 96 -6.16 6.08 11.14
N ALA A 97 -5.57 6.63 10.08
CA ALA A 97 -4.42 7.53 10.24
C ALA A 97 -4.87 8.85 10.87
N CYS A 98 -4.13 9.36 11.86
CA CYS A 98 -4.47 10.65 12.48
C CYS A 98 -4.34 11.82 11.49
N LEU A 99 -3.43 11.70 10.53
CA LEU A 99 -3.26 12.62 9.41
C LEU A 99 -3.49 11.86 8.10
N LYS A 100 -4.35 12.40 7.23
CA LYS A 100 -4.58 11.90 5.87
C LYS A 100 -4.41 13.01 4.86
N LEU A 101 -3.48 12.82 3.92
CA LEU A 101 -3.27 13.71 2.78
C LEU A 101 -4.11 13.23 1.60
N LYS A 102 -4.92 14.10 1.02
CA LYS A 102 -5.74 13.84 -0.17
C LYS A 102 -5.27 14.72 -1.30
N TYR A 103 -4.90 14.11 -2.43
CA TYR A 103 -4.49 14.81 -3.64
C TYR A 103 -5.62 14.76 -4.66
N HIS A 104 -6.18 15.92 -4.95
CA HIS A 104 -7.14 16.09 -6.03
C HIS A 104 -6.40 16.54 -7.28
N PHE A 105 -6.59 15.88 -8.42
CA PHE A 105 -5.89 16.25 -9.65
C PHE A 105 -6.82 16.30 -10.85
N SER A 106 -6.49 17.18 -11.81
CA SER A 106 -7.13 17.24 -13.12
C SER A 106 -6.09 17.11 -14.23
N THR A 107 -6.43 16.26 -15.21
CA THR A 107 -5.60 16.00 -16.38
C THR A 107 -6.20 16.69 -17.60
N VAL A 108 -5.37 17.43 -18.32
CA VAL A 108 -5.75 17.94 -19.64
C VAL A 108 -5.22 16.95 -20.67
N LYS A 109 -6.11 16.39 -21.49
CA LYS A 109 -5.70 15.55 -22.62
C LYS A 109 -5.01 16.43 -23.64
N ILE A 110 -3.81 16.04 -24.06
CA ILE A 110 -3.11 16.66 -25.18
C ILE A 110 -3.28 15.70 -26.34
N ASP A 111 -4.21 16.00 -27.24
CA ASP A 111 -4.36 15.25 -28.48
C ASP A 111 -3.17 15.56 -29.38
N ARG A 112 -2.25 14.60 -29.49
CA ARG A 112 -1.19 14.67 -30.50
C ARG A 112 -1.85 14.43 -31.86
N LYS A 113 -1.87 15.44 -32.72
CA LYS A 113 -2.13 15.20 -34.16
C LYS A 113 -1.07 14.21 -34.64
N GLU A 114 -1.52 13.03 -35.05
CA GLU A 114 -0.69 11.98 -35.63
C GLU A 114 0.07 12.57 -36.84
N SER A 115 1.32 12.92 -36.60
CA SER A 115 2.31 13.19 -37.64
C SER A 115 3.23 11.98 -37.57
N SER A 116 3.11 11.11 -38.57
CA SER A 116 3.91 9.91 -38.78
C SER A 116 5.39 10.10 -38.38
N GLY A 117 5.89 9.31 -37.44
CA GLY A 117 7.34 9.21 -37.16
C GLY A 117 7.74 8.65 -35.79
N LEU A 118 8.06 7.35 -35.78
CA LEU A 118 8.99 6.61 -34.91
C LEU A 118 8.86 6.62 -33.36
N TYR A 119 8.73 5.38 -32.87
CA TYR A 119 8.89 4.86 -31.52
C TYR A 119 10.01 5.49 -30.67
N HIS A 120 9.70 5.84 -29.42
CA HIS A 120 10.51 5.45 -28.25
C HIS A 120 9.70 5.60 -26.95
N ASN A 121 9.30 4.47 -26.34
CA ASN A 121 8.83 4.44 -24.96
C ASN A 121 9.99 3.97 -24.08
N SER A 122 10.60 4.88 -23.34
CA SER A 122 11.45 4.54 -22.20
C SER A 122 11.25 5.57 -21.11
N CYS A 123 10.38 5.26 -20.14
CA CYS A 123 10.44 5.90 -18.83
C CYS A 123 11.55 5.20 -18.04
N LEU A 124 12.76 5.76 -18.07
CA LEU A 124 13.85 5.37 -17.19
C LEU A 124 13.68 6.12 -15.86
N CYS A 125 13.39 5.41 -14.78
CA CYS A 125 13.66 5.90 -13.43
C CYS A 125 15.08 5.48 -13.07
N GLU A 126 16.03 6.39 -13.25
CA GLU A 126 17.40 6.19 -12.79
C GLU A 126 17.44 6.34 -11.26
N ARG A 127 17.95 5.31 -10.58
CA ARG A 127 18.24 5.33 -9.15
C ARG A 127 19.65 5.89 -8.96
N HIS A 128 19.77 6.92 -8.14
CA HIS A 128 21.03 7.32 -7.50
C HIS A 128 21.31 6.45 -6.28
#